data_AF-A0A931IJZ8-F1
#
_entry.id   AF-A0A931IJZ8-F1
#
_cell.length_a   1.000
_cell.length_b   1.000
_cell.length_c   1.000
_cell.angle_alpha   90.00
_cell.angle_beta   90.00
_cell.angle_gamma   90.00
#
_symmetry.space_group_name_H-M   'P 1'
#
loop_
_entity.id
_entity.type
_entity.pdbx_description
1 polymer ?
#
loop_
_entity_poly.entity_id
_entity_poly.type
_entity_poly.pdbx_seq_one_letter_code
_entity_poly.pdbx_strand_id
1 'polypeptide(L)'
;MGSWGIKALESDEGLDVIDFLQDNIPDHLSLELTELITLMKEEGLLGKSMAEIDFYYDNTAMALAELYLMFQETGKLDYGHEDEKKSLLTIRSFVADAESLRLILHYLTDIRDEVQDEDGIREIVELWRDSPSWEAWREYLEQLIIKIEERIIK
;
A
#
# COMPACT_ATOMS: atom_id res chain seq x y z
N MET A 1 7.81 -14.90 0.33
CA MET A 1 7.33 -13.85 1.23
C MET A 1 8.48 -13.50 2.15
N GLY A 2 9.47 -12.84 1.56
CA GLY A 2 10.61 -12.23 2.23
C GLY A 2 10.50 -10.72 2.19
N SER A 3 10.99 -10.06 3.24
CA SER A 3 11.14 -8.61 3.28
C SER A 3 12.58 -8.28 3.65
N TRP A 4 13.13 -7.23 3.02
CA TRP A 4 14.48 -6.72 3.28
C TRP A 4 14.49 -5.33 3.90
N GLY A 5 13.33 -4.81 4.27
CA GLY A 5 13.15 -3.51 4.89
C GLY A 5 11.90 -3.49 5.77
N ILE A 6 11.39 -2.31 6.13
CA ILE A 6 10.16 -2.17 6.94
C ILE A 6 8.96 -1.67 6.14
N LYS A 7 9.22 -1.23 4.90
CA LYS A 7 8.18 -0.76 3.99
C LYS A 7 7.54 -1.94 3.28
N ALA A 8 6.29 -1.80 2.90
CA ALA A 8 5.62 -2.76 2.02
C ALA A 8 6.36 -2.84 0.68
N LEU A 9 6.81 -1.70 0.12
CA LEU A 9 7.61 -1.69 -1.11
C LEU A 9 9.02 -2.32 -0.97
N GLU A 10 9.40 -2.78 0.23
CA GLU A 10 10.62 -3.54 0.52
C GLU A 10 10.31 -5.03 0.86
N SER A 11 9.18 -5.55 0.35
CA SER A 11 8.77 -6.96 0.45
C SER A 11 8.37 -7.54 -0.91
N ASP A 12 8.35 -8.88 -0.99
CA ASP A 12 7.84 -9.60 -2.18
C ASP A 12 6.41 -9.14 -2.54
N GLU A 13 5.54 -8.97 -1.54
CA GLU A 13 4.12 -8.60 -1.74
C GLU A 13 3.97 -7.16 -2.23
N GLY A 14 4.80 -6.23 -1.74
CA GLY A 14 4.82 -4.87 -2.29
C GLY A 14 5.37 -4.81 -3.71
N LEU A 15 6.30 -5.70 -4.08
CA LEU A 15 6.75 -5.82 -5.46
C LEU A 15 5.66 -6.40 -6.37
N ASP A 16 4.79 -7.29 -5.87
CA ASP A 16 3.63 -7.73 -6.67
C ASP A 16 2.71 -6.56 -7.03
N VAL A 17 2.52 -5.60 -6.12
CA VAL A 17 1.77 -4.35 -6.41
C VAL A 17 2.47 -3.55 -7.49
N ILE A 18 3.79 -3.46 -7.46
CA ILE A 18 4.58 -2.79 -8.50
C ILE A 18 4.41 -3.49 -9.86
N ASP A 19 4.62 -4.80 -9.90
CA ASP A 19 4.52 -5.60 -11.13
C ASP A 19 3.12 -5.49 -11.72
N PHE A 20 2.10 -5.51 -10.85
CA PHE A 20 0.72 -5.26 -11.21
C PHE A 20 0.53 -3.90 -11.90
N LEU A 21 1.07 -2.84 -11.30
CA LEU A 21 0.99 -1.48 -11.83
C LEU A 21 1.71 -1.36 -13.17
N GLN A 22 2.87 -1.99 -13.32
CA GLN A 22 3.63 -2.02 -14.57
C GLN A 22 2.91 -2.75 -15.71
N ASP A 23 2.12 -3.78 -15.39
CA ASP A 23 1.42 -4.60 -16.38
C ASP A 23 0.04 -4.04 -16.76
N ASN A 24 -0.62 -3.33 -15.85
CA ASN A 24 -2.04 -2.96 -15.99
C ASN A 24 -2.29 -1.47 -16.13
N ILE A 25 -1.35 -0.60 -15.77
CA ILE A 25 -1.50 0.82 -16.05
C ILE A 25 -1.09 1.04 -17.52
N PRO A 26 -1.97 1.61 -18.37
CA PRO A 26 -1.61 1.99 -19.73
C PRO A 26 -0.49 3.04 -19.75
N ASP A 27 -0.05 3.51 -20.92
CA ASP A 27 0.79 4.73 -21.05
C ASP A 27 0.09 6.02 -20.53
N HIS A 28 -0.87 5.90 -19.61
CA HIS A 28 -1.51 6.98 -18.90
C HIS A 28 -0.48 7.65 -18.00
N LEU A 29 -0.21 8.91 -18.34
CA LEU A 29 0.58 9.82 -17.52
C LEU A 29 -0.08 10.16 -16.18
N SER A 30 -1.24 9.60 -15.85
CA SER A 30 -2.03 9.92 -14.66
C SER A 30 -2.57 8.67 -13.98
N LEU A 31 -2.49 8.62 -12.66
CA LEU A 31 -3.06 7.60 -11.80
C LEU A 31 -4.13 8.18 -10.89
N GLU A 32 -5.19 7.42 -10.68
CA GLU A 32 -6.21 7.70 -9.68
C GLU A 32 -6.26 6.57 -8.66
N LEU A 33 -6.13 6.89 -7.37
CA LEU A 33 -6.11 5.88 -6.30
C LEU A 33 -7.38 5.03 -6.29
N THR A 34 -8.52 5.62 -6.65
CA THR A 34 -9.83 4.97 -6.72
C THR A 34 -9.90 3.91 -7.81
N GLU A 35 -9.33 4.21 -8.98
CA GLU A 35 -9.21 3.26 -10.08
C GLU A 35 -8.28 2.11 -9.70
N LEU A 36 -7.12 2.41 -9.08
CA LEU A 36 -6.19 1.40 -8.60
C LEU A 36 -6.84 0.49 -7.55
N ILE A 37 -7.51 1.03 -6.54
CA ILE A 37 -8.21 0.23 -5.52
C ILE A 37 -9.24 -0.70 -6.19
N THR A 38 -10.02 -0.19 -7.15
CA THR A 38 -11.03 -0.99 -7.85
C THR A 38 -10.38 -2.14 -8.60
N LEU A 39 -9.33 -1.84 -9.35
CA LEU A 39 -8.60 -2.81 -10.14
C LEU A 39 -7.89 -3.87 -9.27
N MET A 40 -7.26 -3.46 -8.17
CA MET A 40 -6.64 -4.38 -7.20
C MET A 40 -7.66 -5.34 -6.58
N LYS A 41 -8.91 -4.87 -6.35
CA LYS A 41 -10.00 -5.74 -5.87
C LYS A 41 -10.49 -6.72 -6.92
N GLU A 42 -10.50 -6.33 -8.19
CA GLU A 42 -10.90 -7.19 -9.30
C GLU A 42 -9.87 -8.31 -9.54
N GLU A 43 -8.59 -7.97 -9.42
CA GLU A 43 -7.46 -8.87 -9.65
C GLU A 43 -7.07 -9.68 -8.40
N GLY A 44 -7.75 -9.42 -7.27
CA GLY A 44 -7.58 -10.19 -6.04
C GLY A 44 -6.33 -9.82 -5.23
N LEU A 45 -5.76 -8.64 -5.46
CA LEU A 45 -4.69 -8.06 -4.65
C LEU A 45 -5.21 -7.31 -3.42
N LEU A 46 -6.51 -6.99 -3.38
CA LEU A 46 -7.16 -6.35 -2.25
C LEU A 46 -8.53 -6.97 -1.98
N GLY A 47 -8.92 -7.09 -0.72
CA GLY A 47 -10.23 -7.63 -0.32
C GLY A 47 -11.40 -6.81 -0.89
N LYS A 48 -12.47 -7.49 -1.30
CA LYS A 48 -13.66 -6.81 -1.87
C LYS A 48 -14.40 -6.01 -0.80
N SER A 49 -14.34 -6.47 0.44
CA SER A 49 -14.89 -5.84 1.63
C SER A 49 -13.83 -5.71 2.74
N MET A 50 -14.06 -4.81 3.70
CA MET A 50 -13.20 -4.64 4.87
C MET A 50 -13.20 -5.85 5.82
N ALA A 51 -14.18 -6.76 5.67
CA ALA A 51 -14.24 -7.98 6.47
C ALA A 51 -13.26 -9.05 5.96
N GLU A 52 -12.81 -8.94 4.71
CA GLU A 52 -11.78 -9.80 4.13
C GLU A 52 -10.42 -9.27 4.58
N ILE A 53 -9.93 -9.81 5.69
CA ILE A 53 -8.60 -9.52 6.23
C ILE A 53 -7.68 -10.66 5.80
N ASP A 54 -6.58 -10.29 5.15
CA ASP A 54 -5.56 -11.22 4.66
C ASP A 54 -4.21 -10.47 4.66
N PHE A 55 -3.13 -11.18 4.96
CA PHE A 55 -1.77 -10.63 4.95
C PHE A 55 -1.43 -9.91 3.64
N TYR A 56 -1.85 -10.48 2.51
CA TYR A 56 -1.61 -9.92 1.20
C TYR A 56 -2.37 -8.60 1.01
N TYR A 57 -3.62 -8.53 1.46
CA TYR A 57 -4.45 -7.31 1.36
C TYR A 57 -3.90 -6.18 2.22
N ASP A 58 -3.39 -6.51 3.40
CA ASP A 58 -2.75 -5.55 4.29
C ASP A 58 -1.48 -4.96 3.67
N ASN A 59 -0.62 -5.82 3.10
CA ASN A 59 0.57 -5.35 2.39
C ASN A 59 0.20 -4.51 1.18
N THR A 60 -0.81 -4.90 0.39
CA THR A 60 -1.29 -4.11 -0.74
C THR A 60 -1.78 -2.73 -0.30
N ALA A 61 -2.55 -2.63 0.78
CA ALA A 61 -3.02 -1.36 1.31
C ALA A 61 -1.87 -0.46 1.77
N MET A 62 -0.86 -1.03 2.46
CA MET A 62 0.35 -0.32 2.84
C MET A 62 1.14 0.16 1.61
N ALA A 63 1.35 -0.70 0.61
CA ALA A 63 2.06 -0.35 -0.62
C ALA A 63 1.36 0.78 -1.40
N LEU A 64 0.02 0.77 -1.49
CA LEU A 64 -0.74 1.85 -2.11
C LEU A 64 -0.58 3.18 -1.35
N ALA A 65 -0.59 3.15 -0.01
CA ALA A 65 -0.32 4.33 0.81
C ALA A 65 1.09 4.88 0.55
N GLU A 66 2.09 4.01 0.51
CA GLU A 66 3.48 4.34 0.25
C GLU A 66 3.68 4.98 -1.12
N LEU A 67 3.13 4.38 -2.18
CA LEU A 67 3.21 4.89 -3.55
C LEU A 67 2.55 6.26 -3.67
N TYR A 68 1.34 6.41 -3.12
CA TYR A 68 0.65 7.68 -3.16
C TYR A 68 1.46 8.77 -2.46
N LEU A 69 1.94 8.52 -1.25
CA LEU A 69 2.76 9.48 -0.49
C LEU A 69 4.08 9.78 -1.18
N MET A 70 4.76 8.78 -1.73
CA MET A 70 5.99 8.95 -2.51
C MET A 70 5.77 9.93 -3.65
N PHE A 71 4.69 9.77 -4.42
CA PHE A 71 4.36 10.68 -5.50
C PHE A 71 4.03 12.09 -4.97
N GLN A 72 3.25 12.21 -3.90
CA GLN A 72 2.92 13.52 -3.32
C GLN A 72 4.16 14.28 -2.81
N GLU A 73 5.17 13.56 -2.32
CA GLU A 73 6.39 14.15 -1.74
C GLU A 73 7.45 14.46 -2.81
N THR A 74 7.56 13.63 -3.85
CA THR A 74 8.67 13.69 -4.82
C THR A 74 8.23 14.07 -6.23
N GLY A 75 6.94 13.94 -6.54
CA GLY A 75 6.38 14.08 -7.88
C GLY A 75 6.72 12.92 -8.82
N LYS A 76 7.22 11.80 -8.29
CA LYS A 76 7.64 10.62 -9.06
C LYS A 76 7.33 9.33 -8.29
N LEU A 77 7.13 8.25 -9.03
CA LEU A 77 7.16 6.89 -8.49
C LEU A 77 8.54 6.31 -8.80
N ASP A 78 9.49 6.48 -7.88
CA ASP A 78 10.86 5.99 -8.01
C ASP A 78 11.17 5.03 -6.85
N TYR A 79 11.12 3.74 -7.14
CA TYR A 79 11.32 2.67 -6.16
C TYR A 79 12.61 1.86 -6.43
N GLY A 80 13.54 2.42 -7.21
CA GLY A 80 14.91 1.92 -7.35
C GLY A 80 15.13 0.63 -8.17
N HIS A 81 14.06 -0.07 -8.54
CA HIS A 81 14.11 -1.36 -9.26
C HIS A 81 13.15 -1.39 -10.46
N GLU A 82 13.26 -0.42 -11.38
CA GLU A 82 12.39 -0.37 -12.56
C GLU A 82 13.00 -1.09 -13.77
N ASP A 83 12.17 -1.85 -14.50
CA ASP A 83 12.44 -2.13 -15.91
C ASP A 83 12.29 -0.80 -16.67
N GLU A 84 13.36 -0.34 -17.33
CA GLU A 84 13.36 0.90 -18.11
C GLU A 84 12.20 0.99 -19.12
N LYS A 85 11.64 -0.14 -19.56
CA LYS A 85 10.52 -0.20 -20.51
C LYS A 85 9.13 -0.10 -19.88
N LYS A 86 9.00 -0.37 -18.58
CA LYS A 86 7.74 -0.31 -17.82
C LYS A 86 7.83 0.64 -16.62
N SER A 87 8.74 1.60 -16.74
CA SER A 87 9.06 2.57 -15.70
C SER A 87 7.85 3.40 -15.28
N LEU A 88 7.54 3.40 -13.98
CA LEU A 88 6.49 4.24 -13.40
C LEU A 88 6.96 5.70 -13.23
N LEU A 89 8.23 6.01 -13.51
CA LEU A 89 8.73 7.39 -13.64
C LEU A 89 8.06 8.18 -14.77
N THR A 90 7.37 7.50 -15.68
CA THR A 90 6.58 8.12 -16.75
C THR A 90 5.32 8.80 -16.23
N ILE A 91 4.81 8.38 -15.07
CA ILE A 91 3.65 8.97 -14.41
C ILE A 91 3.90 10.44 -14.06
N ARG A 92 2.94 11.31 -14.40
CA ARG A 92 2.98 12.77 -14.23
C ARG A 92 1.98 13.29 -13.21
N SER A 93 0.96 12.51 -12.88
CA SER A 93 0.02 12.81 -11.81
C SER A 93 -0.42 11.55 -11.09
N PHE A 94 -0.58 11.65 -9.78
CA PHE A 94 -1.23 10.65 -8.96
C PHE A 94 -2.20 11.39 -8.03
N VAL A 95 -3.49 11.22 -8.27
CA VAL A 95 -4.56 11.86 -7.50
C VAL A 95 -5.33 10.82 -6.71
N ALA A 96 -6.00 11.27 -5.64
CA ALA A 96 -6.85 10.45 -4.82
C ALA A 96 -8.07 11.27 -4.39
N ASP A 97 -9.25 10.67 -4.42
CA ASP A 97 -10.40 11.24 -3.75
C ASP A 97 -10.40 10.93 -2.25
N ALA A 98 -11.24 11.64 -1.51
CA ALA A 98 -11.30 11.51 -0.06
C ALA A 98 -11.87 10.16 0.41
N GLU A 99 -12.68 9.46 -0.39
CA GLU A 99 -13.21 8.14 -0.06
C GLU A 99 -12.12 7.07 -0.16
N SER A 100 -11.33 7.10 -1.23
CA SER A 100 -10.18 6.22 -1.43
C SER A 100 -9.12 6.39 -0.36
N LEU A 101 -8.80 7.63 0.03
CA LEU A 101 -7.89 7.88 1.15
C LEU A 101 -8.46 7.39 2.48
N ARG A 102 -9.76 7.56 2.73
CA ARG A 102 -10.43 7.01 3.92
C ARG A 102 -10.41 5.49 3.94
N LEU A 103 -10.52 4.84 2.78
CA LEU A 103 -10.42 3.37 2.68
C LEU A 103 -9.02 2.90 3.06
N ILE A 104 -7.98 3.48 2.46
CA ILE A 104 -6.59 3.18 2.82
C ILE A 104 -6.34 3.43 4.30
N LEU A 105 -6.79 4.57 4.82
CA LEU A 105 -6.68 4.88 6.25
C LEU A 105 -7.33 3.80 7.12
N HIS A 106 -8.51 3.30 6.75
CA HIS A 106 -9.21 2.24 7.48
C HIS A 106 -8.37 0.95 7.55
N TYR A 107 -7.77 0.52 6.43
CA TYR A 107 -6.86 -0.63 6.44
C TYR A 107 -5.69 -0.41 7.39
N LEU A 108 -5.02 0.74 7.29
CA LEU A 108 -3.85 1.04 8.13
C LEU A 108 -4.22 1.10 9.62
N THR A 109 -5.36 1.69 9.97
CA THR A 109 -5.83 1.76 11.37
C THR A 109 -6.24 0.39 11.88
N ASP A 110 -6.86 -0.46 11.07
CA ASP A 110 -7.23 -1.81 11.47
C ASP A 110 -6.00 -2.69 11.71
N ILE A 111 -4.94 -2.52 10.91
CA ILE A 111 -3.64 -3.16 11.13
C ILE A 111 -3.05 -2.69 12.47
N ARG A 112 -3.00 -1.37 12.71
CA ARG A 112 -2.47 -0.78 13.94
C ARG A 112 -3.22 -1.24 15.18
N ASP A 113 -4.55 -1.28 15.09
CA ASP A 113 -5.46 -1.64 16.18
C ASP A 113 -5.62 -3.15 16.33
N GLU A 114 -4.89 -3.91 15.49
CA GLU A 114 -4.80 -5.37 15.53
C GLU A 114 -6.18 -6.04 15.44
N VAL A 115 -7.06 -5.48 14.59
CA VAL A 115 -8.38 -6.05 14.31
C VAL A 115 -8.18 -7.47 13.80
N GLN A 116 -8.75 -8.42 14.54
CA GLN A 116 -8.56 -9.85 14.35
C GLN A 116 -9.15 -10.33 13.02
N ASP A 117 -8.43 -11.20 12.34
CA ASP A 117 -8.93 -11.98 11.20
C ASP A 117 -9.69 -13.25 11.68
N GLU A 118 -9.97 -14.16 10.74
CA GLU A 118 -10.70 -15.41 11.03
C GLU A 118 -9.96 -16.33 12.00
N ASP A 119 -8.62 -16.24 12.06
CA ASP A 119 -7.76 -17.03 12.94
C ASP A 119 -7.57 -16.38 14.32
N GLY A 120 -8.11 -15.18 14.52
CA GLY A 120 -8.10 -14.46 15.79
C GLY A 120 -6.83 -13.64 16.03
N ILE A 121 -5.87 -13.66 15.11
CA ILE A 121 -4.65 -12.86 15.16
C ILE A 121 -4.34 -12.42 13.74
N ARG A 122 -4.32 -11.10 13.51
CA ARG A 122 -4.00 -10.54 12.20
C ARG A 122 -2.59 -10.95 11.76
N GLU A 123 -2.49 -11.72 10.68
CA GLU A 123 -1.24 -12.34 10.23
C GLU A 123 -0.06 -11.36 10.06
N ILE A 124 -0.27 -10.18 9.44
CA ILE A 124 0.81 -9.18 9.27
C ILE A 124 1.39 -8.72 10.62
N VAL A 125 0.53 -8.60 11.64
CA VAL A 125 0.94 -8.19 12.99
C VAL A 125 1.71 -9.30 13.68
N GLU A 126 1.26 -10.55 13.56
CA GLU A 126 1.98 -11.71 14.10
C GLU A 126 3.39 -11.81 13.53
N LEU A 127 3.52 -11.73 12.20
CA LEU A 127 4.79 -11.79 11.50
C LEU A 127 5.76 -10.69 11.95
N TRP A 128 5.29 -9.45 12.06
CA TRP A 128 6.14 -8.34 12.50
C TRP A 128 6.49 -8.38 13.97
N ARG A 129 5.62 -8.92 14.84
CA ARG A 129 5.90 -9.10 16.29
C ARG A 129 7.08 -10.03 16.54
N ASP A 130 7.28 -11.01 15.67
CA ASP A 130 8.42 -11.94 15.74
C ASP A 130 9.72 -11.36 15.14
N SER A 131 9.64 -10.19 14.47
CA SER A 131 10.77 -9.52 13.84
C SER A 131 11.54 -8.62 14.82
N PRO A 132 12.89 -8.55 14.75
CA PRO A 132 13.67 -7.57 15.52
C PRO A 132 13.35 -6.11 15.16
N SER A 133 12.69 -5.88 14.03
CA SER A 133 12.28 -4.55 13.55
C SER A 133 10.85 -4.18 13.95
N TRP A 134 10.18 -4.96 14.82
CA TRP A 134 8.80 -4.73 15.26
C TRP A 134 8.48 -3.26 15.59
N GLU A 135 9.26 -2.65 16.49
CA GLU A 135 9.00 -1.27 16.93
C GLU A 135 9.19 -0.26 15.78
N ALA A 136 10.20 -0.48 14.93
CA ALA A 136 10.44 0.39 13.77
C ALA A 136 9.33 0.26 12.73
N TRP A 137 8.84 -0.96 12.48
CA TRP A 137 7.71 -1.20 11.58
C TRP A 137 6.42 -0.57 12.12
N ARG A 138 6.15 -0.71 13.42
CA ARG A 138 5.00 -0.06 14.09
C ARG A 138 5.06 1.46 14.02
N GLU A 139 6.23 2.05 14.29
CA GLU A 139 6.42 3.50 14.15
C GLU A 139 6.20 3.94 12.70
N TYR A 140 6.65 3.14 11.75
CA TYR A 140 6.45 3.41 10.33
C TYR A 140 4.98 3.36 9.91
N LEU A 141 4.22 2.35 10.37
CA LEU A 141 2.77 2.28 10.16
C LEU A 141 2.06 3.52 10.71
N GLU A 142 2.42 3.97 11.91
CA GLU A 142 1.85 5.18 12.50
C GLU A 142 2.18 6.44 11.68
N GLN A 143 3.40 6.54 11.15
CA GLN A 143 3.77 7.63 10.24
C GLN A 143 2.95 7.61 8.94
N LEU A 144 2.67 6.43 8.38
CA LEU A 144 1.79 6.30 7.21
C LEU A 144 0.38 6.79 7.52
N ILE A 145 -0.20 6.37 8.64
CA ILE A 145 -1.54 6.80 9.09
C ILE A 145 -1.62 8.32 9.17
N ILE A 146 -0.71 8.96 9.91
CA ILE A 146 -0.70 10.42 10.09
C ILE A 146 -0.60 11.13 8.74
N LYS A 147 0.30 10.69 7.87
CA LYS A 147 0.49 11.31 6.55
C LYS A 147 -0.74 11.18 5.65
N ILE A 148 -1.46 10.05 5.69
CA ILE A 148 -2.70 9.85 4.93
C ILE A 148 -3.83 10.72 5.51
N GLU A 149 -3.98 10.79 6.84
CA GLU A 149 -4.97 11.64 7.51
C GLU A 149 -4.83 13.13 7.10
N GLU A 150 -3.60 13.65 7.05
CA GLU A 150 -3.33 15.01 6.60
C GLU A 150 -3.78 15.31 5.17
N ARG A 151 -3.89 14.28 4.30
CA ARG A 151 -4.33 14.42 2.90
C ARG A 151 -5.84 14.40 2.76
N ILE A 152 -6.58 13.88 3.75
CA ILE A 152 -8.04 13.89 3.76
C ILE A 152 -8.60 15.25 4.20
N ILE A 153 -7.89 15.95 5.08
CA ILE A 153 -8.33 17.22 5.69
C ILE A 153 -8.07 18.44 4.78
N LYS A 154 -7.17 18.31 3.79
CA LYS A 154 -6.79 19.37 2.84
C LYS A 154 -7.81 19.53 1.72
#